data_AF-R4KY27-F1
#
_entry.id   AF-R4KY27-F1
#
_cell.length_a   1.000
_cell.length_b   1.000
_cell.length_c   1.000
_cell.angle_alpha   90.00
_cell.angle_beta   90.00
_cell.angle_gamma   90.00
#
_symmetry.space_group_name_H-M   'P 1'
#
loop_
_entity.id
_entity.type
_entity.pdbx_description
1 polymer ?
#
loop_
_entity_poly.entity_id
_entity_poly.type
_entity_poly.pdbx_seq_one_letter_code
_entity_poly.pdbx_strand_id
1 'polypeptide(L)'
;GDEMLKNIFFDVKKKFETALGILRKEKITIDPDDSAAVSQYAKVMKSIREKADLFSESQRVQYTIQTRTQGIPDARTYLLTLQEIRIKRGLTDELGAEAMMMEALDKVEKEINKPLLRNDKKGMALLLAEFE
;
A
#
# COMPACT_ATOMS: atom_id res chain seq x y z
N GLY A 1 -2.07 -18.06 24.37
CA GLY A 1 -1.13 -16.93 24.52
C GLY A 1 0.26 -17.32 24.08
N ASP A 2 0.92 -18.23 24.81
CA ASP A 2 2.30 -18.66 24.57
C ASP A 2 2.54 -19.32 23.19
N GLU A 3 1.63 -20.19 22.75
CA GLU A 3 1.74 -20.88 21.45
C GLU A 3 1.66 -19.93 20.25
N MET A 4 0.80 -18.91 20.31
CA MET A 4 0.70 -17.87 19.27
C MET A 4 2.00 -17.08 19.15
N LEU A 5 2.59 -16.66 20.28
CA LEU A 5 3.85 -15.92 20.29
C LEU A 5 5.01 -16.78 19.78
N LYS A 6 5.06 -18.05 20.17
CA LYS A 6 6.05 -19.02 19.64
C LYS A 6 5.91 -19.17 18.12
N ASN A 7 4.69 -19.31 17.61
CA ASN A 7 4.46 -19.43 16.17
C ASN A 7 4.90 -18.18 15.40
N ILE A 8 4.61 -16.98 15.94
CA ILE A 8 5.09 -15.72 15.36
C ILE A 8 6.63 -15.67 15.36
N PHE A 9 7.26 -16.03 16.48
CA PHE A 9 8.72 -16.05 16.57
C PHE A 9 9.35 -17.01 15.56
N PHE A 10 8.81 -18.23 15.43
CA PHE A 10 9.30 -19.20 14.44
C PHE A 10 9.13 -18.72 13.01
N ASP A 11 8.00 -18.08 12.69
CA ASP A 11 7.78 -17.48 11.36
C ASP A 11 8.82 -16.38 11.08
N VAL A 12 8.98 -15.42 11.98
CA VAL A 12 9.95 -14.33 11.83
C VAL A 12 11.38 -14.87 11.70
N LYS A 13 11.76 -15.85 12.53
CA LYS A 13 13.07 -16.49 12.47
C LYS A 13 13.31 -17.17 11.12
N LYS A 14 12.33 -17.94 10.63
CA LYS A 14 12.42 -18.62 9.33
C LYS A 14 12.61 -17.62 8.17
N LYS A 15 11.85 -16.52 8.19
CA LYS A 15 11.96 -15.45 7.19
C LYS A 15 13.33 -14.79 7.22
N PHE A 16 13.85 -14.50 8.42
CA PHE A 16 15.17 -13.93 8.62
C PHE A 16 16.30 -14.86 8.14
N GLU A 17 16.27 -16.13 8.53
CA GLU A 17 17.27 -17.13 8.12
C GLU A 17 17.29 -17.33 6.61
N THR A 18 16.10 -17.33 5.97
CA THR A 18 15.97 -17.42 4.51
C THR A 18 16.63 -16.23 3.82
N ALA A 19 16.37 -15.01 4.29
CA ALA A 19 16.98 -13.79 3.75
C ALA A 19 18.50 -13.81 3.91
N LEU A 20 19.02 -14.13 5.10
CA LEU A 20 20.46 -14.24 5.34
C LEU A 20 21.12 -15.31 4.47
N GLY A 21 20.46 -16.45 4.26
CA GLY A 21 20.98 -17.53 3.42
C GLY A 21 21.19 -17.10 1.97
N ILE A 22 20.35 -16.20 1.45
CA ILE A 22 20.49 -15.62 0.11
C ILE A 22 21.58 -14.55 0.12
N LEU A 23 21.52 -13.59 1.05
CA LEU A 23 22.49 -12.49 1.14
C LEU A 23 23.93 -12.96 1.34
N ARG A 24 24.15 -14.09 2.02
CA ARG A 24 25.49 -14.68 2.18
C ARG A 24 26.05 -15.30 0.90
N LYS A 25 25.18 -15.70 -0.04
CA LYS A 25 25.57 -16.34 -1.31
C LYS A 25 25.70 -15.32 -2.43
N GLU A 26 24.80 -14.34 -2.45
CA GLU A 26 24.76 -13.30 -3.47
C GLU A 26 25.79 -12.22 -3.17
N LYS A 27 26.76 -12.00 -4.08
CA LYS A 27 27.68 -10.87 -3.99
C LYS A 27 26.97 -9.63 -4.54
N ILE A 28 26.44 -8.80 -3.65
CA ILE A 28 25.82 -7.51 -4.01
C ILE A 28 26.91 -6.44 -4.11
N THR A 29 27.03 -5.84 -5.28
CA THR A 29 27.80 -4.61 -5.49
C THR A 29 26.90 -3.42 -5.21
N ILE A 30 27.35 -2.46 -4.39
CA ILE A 30 26.60 -1.24 -4.07
C ILE A 30 27.22 -0.09 -4.87
N ASP A 31 26.64 0.17 -6.03
CA ASP A 31 27.01 1.27 -6.91
C ASP A 31 25.70 1.82 -7.53
N PRO A 32 25.25 3.02 -7.14
CA PRO A 32 24.01 3.60 -7.66
C PRO A 32 24.14 4.12 -9.09
N ASP A 33 25.36 4.38 -9.57
CA ASP A 33 25.62 4.90 -10.91
C ASP A 33 25.80 3.76 -11.95
N ASP A 34 26.08 2.54 -11.49
CA ASP A 34 26.08 1.34 -12.33
C ASP A 34 24.70 0.66 -12.42
N SER A 35 24.04 0.84 -13.56
CA SER A 35 22.76 0.21 -13.87
C SER A 35 22.74 -1.33 -13.71
N ALA A 36 23.86 -2.02 -13.94
CA ALA A 36 23.95 -3.46 -13.79
C ALA A 36 23.96 -3.86 -12.32
N ALA A 37 24.71 -3.15 -11.48
CA ALA A 37 24.71 -3.33 -10.03
C ALA A 37 23.32 -3.07 -9.43
N VAL A 38 22.64 -1.99 -9.85
CA VAL A 38 21.26 -1.68 -9.43
C VAL A 38 20.29 -2.79 -9.85
N SER A 39 20.37 -3.28 -11.08
CA SER A 39 19.52 -4.38 -11.57
C SER A 39 19.75 -5.67 -10.79
N GLN A 40 21.01 -6.00 -10.49
CA GLN A 40 21.36 -7.17 -9.69
C GLN A 40 20.81 -7.05 -8.27
N TYR A 41 20.99 -5.89 -7.61
CA TYR A 41 20.43 -5.62 -6.29
C TYR A 41 18.91 -5.83 -6.28
N ALA A 42 18.20 -5.27 -7.26
CA ALA A 42 16.75 -5.42 -7.37
C ALA A 42 16.32 -6.89 -7.52
N LYS A 43 17.05 -7.68 -8.32
CA LYS A 43 16.81 -9.13 -8.48
C LYS A 43 17.04 -9.90 -7.18
N VAL A 44 18.12 -9.61 -6.45
CA VAL A 44 18.42 -10.28 -5.17
C VAL A 44 17.34 -9.94 -4.13
N MET A 45 16.97 -8.67 -4.00
CA MET A 45 15.91 -8.24 -3.07
C MET A 45 14.54 -8.80 -3.43
N LYS A 46 14.23 -8.96 -4.73
CA LYS A 46 13.02 -9.66 -5.18
C LYS A 46 13.05 -11.14 -4.77
N SER A 47 14.15 -11.84 -5.02
CA SER A 47 14.34 -13.25 -4.63
C SER A 47 14.19 -13.46 -3.12
N ILE A 48 14.75 -12.55 -2.31
CA ILE A 48 14.56 -12.58 -0.84
C ILE A 48 13.09 -12.45 -0.49
N ARG A 49 12.38 -11.46 -1.06
CA ARG A 49 10.95 -11.25 -0.76
C ARG A 49 10.11 -12.47 -1.11
N GLU A 50 10.30 -13.04 -2.29
CA GLU A 50 9.54 -14.21 -2.74
C GLU A 50 9.83 -15.45 -1.90
N LYS A 51 11.12 -15.73 -1.61
CA LYS A 51 11.51 -16.94 -0.86
C LYS A 51 11.24 -16.85 0.63
N ALA A 52 11.31 -15.66 1.21
CA ALA A 52 11.00 -15.42 2.62
C ALA A 52 9.53 -15.05 2.84
N ASP A 53 8.66 -15.19 1.83
CA ASP A 53 7.23 -14.89 1.92
C ASP A 53 6.96 -13.49 2.54
N LEU A 54 7.73 -12.50 2.06
CA LEU A 54 7.61 -11.11 2.46
C LEU A 54 6.79 -10.36 1.41
N PHE A 55 5.86 -9.54 1.88
CA PHE A 55 5.10 -8.67 0.99
C PHE A 55 6.01 -7.73 0.19
N SER A 56 5.72 -7.62 -1.11
CA SER A 56 6.15 -6.49 -1.93
C SER A 56 5.58 -5.17 -1.40
N GLU A 57 6.18 -4.05 -1.77
CA GLU A 57 5.67 -2.74 -1.34
C GLU A 57 4.22 -2.50 -1.79
N SER A 58 3.87 -2.93 -3.00
CA SER A 58 2.50 -2.88 -3.53
C SER A 58 1.53 -3.67 -2.64
N GLN A 59 1.90 -4.89 -2.25
CA GLN A 59 1.10 -5.72 -1.34
C GLN A 59 1.00 -5.09 0.06
N ARG A 60 2.07 -4.49 0.58
CA ARG A 60 2.05 -3.79 1.88
C ARG A 60 1.12 -2.58 1.85
N VAL A 61 1.15 -1.81 0.77
CA VAL A 61 0.25 -0.67 0.56
C VAL A 61 -1.19 -1.17 0.52
N GLN A 62 -1.49 -2.16 -0.32
CA GLN A 62 -2.82 -2.76 -0.42
C GLN A 62 -3.33 -3.26 0.94
N TYR A 63 -2.52 -4.04 1.66
CA TYR A 63 -2.85 -4.56 2.97
C TYR A 63 -3.12 -3.44 3.99
N THR A 64 -2.30 -2.38 3.99
CA THR A 64 -2.49 -1.24 4.89
C THR A 64 -3.80 -0.50 4.60
N ILE A 65 -4.11 -0.28 3.31
CA ILE A 65 -5.36 0.36 2.89
C ILE A 65 -6.54 -0.51 3.32
N GLN A 66 -6.53 -1.80 2.98
CA GLN A 66 -7.62 -2.71 3.31
C GLN A 66 -7.89 -2.77 4.81
N THR A 67 -6.85 -2.98 5.63
CA THR A 67 -6.99 -3.10 7.09
C THR A 67 -7.48 -1.81 7.74
N ARG A 68 -7.00 -0.64 7.28
CA ARG A 68 -7.40 0.65 7.88
C ARG A 68 -8.72 1.18 7.38
N THR A 69 -9.18 0.75 6.21
CA THR A 69 -10.43 1.20 5.60
C THR A 69 -11.55 0.15 5.68
N GLN A 70 -11.27 -0.98 6.31
CA GLN A 70 -12.25 -2.04 6.55
C GLN A 70 -13.41 -1.48 7.38
N GLY A 71 -14.63 -1.67 6.88
CA GLY A 71 -15.84 -1.22 7.57
C GLY A 71 -16.20 0.26 7.38
N ILE A 72 -15.37 1.06 6.69
CA ILE A 72 -15.73 2.44 6.34
C ILE A 72 -16.76 2.42 5.20
N PRO A 73 -18.01 2.87 5.42
CA PRO A 73 -19.08 2.73 4.44
C PRO A 73 -19.14 3.87 3.42
N ASP A 74 -18.77 5.09 3.81
CA ASP A 74 -18.84 6.29 2.97
C ASP A 74 -17.49 6.63 2.31
N ALA A 75 -17.57 7.30 1.16
CA ALA A 75 -16.41 7.66 0.35
C ALA A 75 -15.56 8.75 1.01
N ARG A 76 -16.17 9.71 1.72
CA ARG A 76 -15.45 10.82 2.36
C ARG A 76 -14.48 10.34 3.42
N THR A 77 -14.99 9.56 4.38
CA THR A 77 -14.17 8.99 5.46
C THR A 77 -13.10 8.07 4.90
N TYR A 78 -13.39 7.36 3.80
CA TYR A 78 -12.42 6.53 3.11
C TYR A 78 -11.26 7.36 2.51
N LEU A 79 -11.56 8.44 1.77
CA LEU A 79 -10.54 9.32 1.19
C LEU A 79 -9.70 10.01 2.26
N LEU A 80 -10.32 10.50 3.34
CA LEU A 80 -9.59 11.07 4.48
C LEU A 80 -8.65 10.05 5.13
N THR A 81 -9.09 8.79 5.26
CA THR A 81 -8.25 7.71 5.79
C THR A 81 -7.08 7.39 4.85
N LEU A 82 -7.28 7.43 3.52
CA LEU A 82 -6.19 7.29 2.55
C LEU A 82 -5.17 8.43 2.67
N GLN A 83 -5.64 9.67 2.82
CA GLN A 83 -4.78 10.83 3.05
C GLN A 83 -3.93 10.66 4.32
N GLU A 84 -4.52 10.20 5.43
CA GLU A 84 -3.75 9.90 6.63
C GLU A 84 -2.68 8.82 6.41
N ILE A 85 -3.02 7.76 5.64
CA ILE A 85 -2.07 6.69 5.31
C ILE A 85 -0.90 7.25 4.51
N ARG A 86 -1.17 8.10 3.51
CA ARG A 86 -0.16 8.76 2.69
C ARG A 86 0.76 9.62 3.55
N ILE A 87 0.20 10.52 4.38
CA ILE A 87 0.97 11.42 5.26
C ILE A 87 1.84 10.62 6.23
N LYS A 88 1.29 9.58 6.88
CA LYS A 88 2.04 8.73 7.82
C LYS A 88 3.17 7.94 7.14
N ARG A 89 3.13 7.77 5.82
CA ARG A 89 4.19 7.15 5.01
C ARG A 89 5.18 8.17 4.43
N GLY A 90 5.00 9.47 4.69
CA GLY A 90 5.88 10.53 4.18
C GLY A 90 5.78 10.74 2.67
N LEU A 91 4.67 10.32 2.05
CA LEU A 91 4.46 10.49 0.60
C LEU A 91 3.84 11.87 0.34
N THR A 92 4.41 12.64 -0.58
CA THR A 92 3.89 13.93 -1.04
C THR A 92 2.76 13.74 -2.06
N ASP A 93 1.79 14.66 -2.09
CA ASP A 93 0.73 14.71 -3.11
C ASP A 93 1.08 15.84 -4.08
N GLU A 94 2.09 15.59 -4.91
CA GLU A 94 2.67 16.61 -5.80
C GLU A 94 1.69 17.06 -6.88
N LEU A 95 0.76 16.18 -7.25
CA LEU A 95 -0.25 16.44 -8.27
C LEU A 95 -1.52 17.08 -7.71
N GLY A 96 -1.64 17.20 -6.38
CA GLY A 96 -2.87 17.68 -5.73
C GLY A 96 -4.07 16.76 -5.96
N ALA A 97 -3.82 15.47 -6.19
CA ALA A 97 -4.85 14.50 -6.53
C ALA A 97 -5.87 14.35 -5.39
N GLU A 98 -5.44 14.44 -4.12
CA GLU A 98 -6.36 14.34 -2.99
C GLU A 98 -7.34 15.51 -2.95
N ALA A 99 -6.89 16.72 -3.28
CA ALA A 99 -7.75 17.90 -3.35
C ALA A 99 -8.77 17.74 -4.48
N MET A 100 -8.33 17.34 -5.68
CA MET A 100 -9.23 17.07 -6.81
C MET A 100 -10.27 16.00 -6.49
N MET A 101 -9.86 14.92 -5.81
CA MET A 101 -10.77 13.85 -5.41
C MET A 101 -11.82 14.32 -4.40
N MET A 102 -11.43 15.16 -3.44
CA MET A 102 -12.34 15.72 -2.45
C MET A 102 -13.31 16.74 -3.06
N GLU A 103 -12.85 17.57 -3.98
CA GLU A 103 -13.70 18.53 -4.71
C GLU A 103 -14.74 17.81 -5.59
N ALA A 104 -14.34 16.76 -6.31
CA ALA A 104 -15.27 15.92 -7.08
C ALA A 104 -16.30 15.26 -6.17
N LEU A 105 -15.87 14.73 -5.01
CA LEU A 105 -16.77 14.15 -4.03
C LEU A 105 -17.75 15.19 -3.46
N ASP A 106 -17.28 16.41 -3.16
CA ASP A 106 -18.13 17.51 -2.69
C ASP A 106 -19.26 17.82 -3.69
N LYS A 107 -18.98 17.80 -5.01
CA LYS A 107 -20.00 18.02 -6.04
C LYS A 107 -21.03 16.90 -6.04
N VAL A 108 -20.58 15.64 -6.03
CA VAL A 108 -21.49 14.48 -6.04
C VAL A 108 -22.37 14.47 -4.79
N GLU A 109 -21.80 14.68 -3.61
CA GLU A 109 -22.56 14.69 -2.35
C GLU A 109 -23.60 15.83 -2.30
N LYS A 110 -23.30 16.99 -2.91
CA LYS A 110 -24.27 18.07 -3.10
C LYS A 110 -25.40 17.68 -4.05
N GLU A 111 -25.08 17.02 -5.17
CA GLU A 111 -26.08 16.57 -6.14
C GLU A 111 -27.03 15.52 -5.55
N ILE A 112 -26.49 14.53 -4.83
CA ILE A 112 -27.31 13.47 -4.23
C ILE A 112 -27.90 13.86 -2.87
N ASN A 113 -27.51 15.02 -2.33
CA ASN A 113 -27.94 15.58 -1.03
C ASN A 113 -27.79 14.60 0.15
N LYS A 114 -26.73 13.79 0.13
CA LYS A 114 -26.38 12.81 1.18
C LYS A 114 -24.91 12.38 1.04
N PRO A 115 -24.29 11.79 2.07
CA PRO A 115 -22.97 11.18 1.94
C PRO A 115 -22.95 10.09 0.86
N LEU A 116 -21.89 10.04 0.07
CA LEU A 116 -21.74 9.01 -0.96
C LEU A 116 -21.28 7.70 -0.30
N LEU A 117 -22.11 6.66 -0.39
CA LEU A 117 -21.73 5.32 0.08
C LEU A 117 -20.87 4.60 -0.96
N ARG A 118 -19.82 3.91 -0.52
CA ARG A 118 -18.89 3.16 -1.40
C ARG A 118 -19.55 2.00 -2.13
N ASN A 119 -20.71 1.53 -1.66
CA ASN A 119 -21.52 0.50 -2.31
C ASN A 119 -22.62 1.08 -3.22
N ASP A 120 -22.81 2.41 -3.26
CA ASP A 120 -23.75 3.06 -4.15
C ASP A 120 -23.16 3.15 -5.56
N LYS A 121 -23.47 2.14 -6.38
CA LYS A 121 -22.96 2.05 -7.75
C LYS A 121 -23.31 3.29 -8.60
N LYS A 122 -24.48 3.91 -8.39
CA LYS A 122 -24.92 5.06 -9.18
C LYS A 122 -24.15 6.31 -8.76
N GLY A 123 -24.07 6.57 -7.46
CA GLY A 123 -23.29 7.68 -6.94
C GLY A 123 -21.79 7.56 -7.25
N MET A 124 -21.23 6.35 -7.19
CA MET A 124 -19.84 6.11 -7.57
C MET A 124 -19.59 6.33 -9.07
N ALA A 125 -20.58 6.05 -9.93
CA ALA A 125 -20.47 6.34 -11.35
C ALA A 125 -20.45 7.86 -11.61
N LEU A 126 -21.26 8.65 -10.88
CA LEU A 126 -21.19 10.12 -10.94
C LEU A 126 -19.81 10.62 -10.51
N LEU A 127 -19.23 10.06 -9.45
CA LEU A 127 -17.89 10.41 -9.01
C LEU A 127 -16.83 10.10 -10.07
N LEU A 128 -16.90 8.94 -10.74
CA LEU A 128 -15.94 8.58 -11.79
C LEU A 128 -16.04 9.52 -12.99
N ALA A 129 -17.24 9.99 -13.34
CA ALA A 129 -17.47 10.90 -14.46
C ALA A 129 -16.83 12.29 -14.25
N GLU A 130 -16.52 12.69 -13.01
CA GLU A 130 -15.80 13.95 -12.74
C GLU A 130 -14.31 13.90 -13.17
N PHE A 131 -13.79 12.74 -13.56
CA PHE A 131 -12.39 12.54 -13.98
C PHE A 131 -12.22 12.13 -15.45
N GLU A 132 -13.30 12.08 -16.23
CA GLU A 132 -13.29 11.88 -17.68
C GLU A 132 -13.18 13.23 -18.44
#